data_AF-A0A6L4WUA4-F1
#
_entry.id   AF-A0A6L4WUA4-F1
#
_cell.length_a   1.000
_cell.length_b   1.000
_cell.length_c   1.000
_cell.angle_alpha   90.00
_cell.angle_beta   90.00
_cell.angle_gamma   90.00
#
_symmetry.space_group_name_H-M   'P 1'
#
loop_
_entity.id
_entity.type
_entity.pdbx_description
1 polymer ?
#
loop_
_entity_poly.entity_id
_entity_poly.type
_entity_poly.pdbx_seq_one_letter_code
_entity_poly.pdbx_strand_id
1 'polypeptide(L)'
;MKKVLIVLILISLNLIAGMKEIIVTDPVLTVRGLEYWEENKPDLFRLPKSKMSSIDSYLFRLGTMPSGGVIEFYSDATEISLKLRGNASENPNLTRIAKIGVDLYVDNKFMGNFVLNDKGVMKDKINLSSKKFKEFKLYLPLYEKISIDSILLNENAKIKKVNSNKSRVLFYGSSITQGSSASNPGLSYPAILSRDLDFEMLNFGFSGNGLAQKEIIDLIKHITVDIFVIDFWANPSVDLYKEKLPYMIQSIRSINKNVPIIVTSPIYNIGREKENDLKYYFSLSYVNKLNEGGGYEYILL
;
A
#
# COMPACT_ATOMS: atom_id res chain seq x y z
N MET A 1 48.54 -5.61 27.27
CA MET A 1 47.96 -4.64 26.32
C MET A 1 46.99 -5.34 25.37
N LYS A 2 45.69 -5.33 25.66
CA LYS A 2 44.61 -5.55 24.68
C LYS A 2 43.46 -4.62 25.10
N LYS A 3 43.31 -3.50 24.41
CA LYS A 3 42.19 -2.57 24.60
C LYS A 3 40.97 -3.22 23.95
N VAL A 4 40.01 -3.65 24.77
CA VAL A 4 38.67 -4.03 24.31
C VAL A 4 37.93 -2.74 24.02
N LEU A 5 37.69 -2.47 22.74
CA LEU A 5 36.89 -1.34 22.29
C LEU A 5 35.42 -1.72 22.43
N ILE A 6 34.80 -1.36 23.56
CA ILE A 6 33.35 -1.43 23.73
C ILE A 6 32.76 -0.26 22.92
N VAL A 7 32.21 -0.57 21.75
CA VAL A 7 31.39 0.38 20.98
C VAL A 7 30.02 0.43 21.66
N LEU A 8 29.87 1.34 22.62
CA LEU A 8 28.58 1.76 23.13
C LEU A 8 27.88 2.59 22.05
N ILE A 9 26.98 1.96 21.30
CA ILE A 9 26.00 2.69 20.49
C ILE A 9 25.04 3.36 21.49
N LEU A 10 25.33 4.62 21.83
CA LEU A 10 24.37 5.50 22.50
C LEU A 10 23.21 5.75 21.53
N ILE A 11 22.15 4.95 21.64
CA ILE A 11 20.84 5.34 21.14
C ILE A 11 20.40 6.50 22.02
N SER A 12 20.49 7.72 21.49
CA SER A 12 19.89 8.89 22.11
C SER A 12 18.36 8.73 22.10
N LEU A 13 17.84 8.07 23.14
CA LEU A 13 16.46 8.20 23.56
C LEU A 13 16.25 9.63 24.04
N ASN A 14 16.11 10.57 23.11
CA ASN A 14 15.31 11.76 23.36
C ASN A 14 13.88 11.26 23.54
N LEU A 15 13.55 10.77 24.74
CA LEU A 15 12.18 10.64 25.19
C LEU A 15 11.56 12.03 24.96
N ILE A 16 10.56 12.10 24.08
CA ILE A 16 9.70 13.26 24.06
C ILE A 16 8.94 13.16 25.39
N ALA A 17 9.47 13.82 26.42
CA ALA A 17 8.87 13.79 27.76
C ALA A 17 7.38 14.15 27.66
N GLY A 18 6.51 13.36 28.30
CA GLY A 18 5.07 13.60 28.30
C GLY A 18 4.27 13.07 27.09
N MET A 19 4.82 12.12 26.30
CA MET A 19 4.04 11.41 25.28
C MET A 19 3.94 9.90 25.59
N LYS A 20 2.75 9.35 25.39
CA LYS A 20 2.47 7.92 25.43
C LYS A 20 2.94 7.27 24.12
N GLU A 21 3.86 6.32 24.23
CA GLU A 21 4.39 5.58 23.10
C GLU A 21 3.64 4.27 22.88
N ILE A 22 3.20 4.02 21.64
CA ILE A 22 2.58 2.77 21.20
C ILE A 22 3.46 2.19 20.11
N ILE A 23 4.04 1.01 20.36
CA ILE A 23 4.89 0.31 19.39
C ILE A 23 4.02 -0.13 18.21
N VAL A 24 4.54 -0.11 16.98
CA VAL A 24 3.75 -0.42 15.77
C VAL A 24 3.09 -1.82 15.79
N THR A 25 3.66 -2.75 16.55
CA THR A 25 3.15 -4.13 16.71
C THR A 25 2.14 -4.29 17.84
N ASP A 26 1.79 -3.20 18.55
CA ASP A 26 0.80 -3.24 19.61
C ASP A 26 -0.57 -3.67 19.05
N PRO A 27 -1.25 -4.66 19.66
CA PRO A 27 -2.52 -5.19 19.15
C PRO A 27 -3.68 -4.18 19.18
N VAL A 28 -3.52 -3.03 19.85
CA VAL A 28 -4.49 -1.93 19.79
C VAL A 28 -4.51 -1.25 18.42
N LEU A 29 -3.42 -1.35 17.65
CA LEU A 29 -3.33 -0.83 16.30
C LEU A 29 -3.89 -1.86 15.31
N THR A 30 -4.64 -1.37 14.32
CA THR A 30 -5.16 -2.19 13.22
C THR A 30 -4.36 -1.88 11.97
N VAL A 31 -3.65 -2.86 11.42
CA VAL A 31 -2.91 -2.71 10.17
C VAL A 31 -3.73 -3.30 9.04
N ARG A 32 -4.04 -2.50 8.02
CA ARG A 32 -4.83 -2.88 6.85
C ARG A 32 -4.03 -2.76 5.56
N GLY A 33 -4.44 -3.51 4.54
CA GLY A 33 -3.84 -3.48 3.20
C GLY A 33 -2.46 -4.14 3.08
N LEU A 34 -1.93 -4.66 4.19
CA LEU A 34 -0.72 -5.48 4.25
C LEU A 34 -1.12 -6.91 4.61
N GLU A 35 -1.56 -7.70 3.62
CA GLU A 35 -2.08 -9.06 3.79
C GLU A 35 -1.20 -9.94 4.68
N TYR A 36 0.12 -9.84 4.51
CA TYR A 36 1.10 -10.69 5.19
C TYR A 36 1.69 -10.02 6.44
N TRP A 37 0.96 -9.09 7.06
CA TRP A 37 1.40 -8.39 8.27
C TRP A 37 1.85 -9.34 9.39
N GLU A 38 1.10 -10.41 9.64
CA GLU A 38 1.42 -11.37 10.70
C GLU A 38 2.75 -12.10 10.47
N GLU A 39 3.08 -12.41 9.21
CA GLU A 39 4.37 -13.01 8.84
C GLU A 39 5.50 -11.96 8.87
N ASN A 40 5.20 -10.74 8.42
CA ASN A 40 6.22 -9.74 8.13
C ASN A 40 6.60 -8.88 9.33
N LYS A 41 5.69 -8.69 10.31
CA LYS A 41 5.88 -7.75 11.41
C LYS A 41 7.24 -7.95 12.12
N PRO A 42 7.96 -6.85 12.45
CA PRO A 42 7.53 -5.45 12.37
C PRO A 42 7.69 -4.79 10.99
N ASP A 43 8.13 -5.53 9.95
CA ASP A 43 8.30 -4.95 8.61
C ASP A 43 6.94 -4.78 7.91
N LEU A 44 6.71 -3.59 7.34
CA LEU A 44 5.46 -3.19 6.66
C LEU A 44 5.43 -3.65 5.19
N PHE A 45 5.71 -4.93 4.92
CA PHE A 45 5.82 -5.42 3.53
C PHE A 45 4.47 -5.86 2.97
N ARG A 46 4.29 -5.65 1.66
CA ARG A 46 3.16 -6.17 0.87
C ARG A 46 3.33 -7.62 0.45
N LEU A 47 4.57 -8.06 0.22
CA LEU A 47 4.88 -9.45 -0.10
C LEU A 47 5.42 -10.20 1.14
N PRO A 48 5.13 -11.51 1.26
CA PRO A 48 5.59 -12.31 2.38
C PRO A 48 7.10 -12.58 2.28
N LYS A 49 7.82 -12.44 3.39
CA LYS A 49 9.26 -12.72 3.49
C LYS A 49 9.62 -14.12 3.00
N SER A 50 8.74 -15.10 3.21
CA SER A 50 8.89 -16.48 2.77
C SER A 50 9.02 -16.66 1.25
N LYS A 51 8.65 -15.66 0.45
CA LYS A 51 8.74 -15.69 -1.02
C LYS A 51 9.95 -14.97 -1.60
N MET A 52 10.85 -14.44 -0.75
CA MET A 52 12.02 -13.68 -1.16
C MET A 52 12.93 -14.41 -2.15
N SER A 53 13.11 -15.73 -2.00
CA SER A 53 13.95 -16.53 -2.89
C SER A 53 13.24 -17.00 -4.17
N SER A 54 11.91 -16.97 -4.19
CA SER A 54 11.10 -17.45 -5.32
C SER A 54 10.66 -16.35 -6.29
N ILE A 55 10.78 -15.09 -5.90
CA ILE A 55 10.38 -13.92 -6.68
C ILE A 55 11.64 -13.20 -7.14
N ASP A 56 11.62 -12.67 -8.37
CA ASP A 56 12.69 -11.80 -8.85
C ASP A 56 13.05 -10.73 -7.83
N SER A 57 14.35 -10.51 -7.61
CA SER A 57 14.85 -9.64 -6.54
C SER A 57 14.35 -8.19 -6.64
N TYR A 58 14.17 -7.67 -7.86
CA TYR A 58 13.67 -6.32 -8.08
C TYR A 58 12.17 -6.22 -7.79
N LEU A 59 11.39 -7.19 -8.29
CA LEU A 59 9.97 -7.30 -7.98
C LEU A 59 9.73 -7.49 -6.47
N PHE A 60 10.52 -8.35 -5.81
CA PHE A 60 10.43 -8.54 -4.37
C PHE A 60 10.75 -7.25 -3.61
N ARG A 61 11.78 -6.50 -4.04
CA ARG A 61 12.10 -5.17 -3.48
C ARG A 61 10.90 -4.23 -3.56
N LEU A 62 10.18 -4.16 -4.69
CA LEU A 62 8.96 -3.35 -4.81
C LEU A 62 7.87 -3.82 -3.82
N GLY A 63 7.78 -5.12 -3.57
CA GLY A 63 6.89 -5.71 -2.56
C GLY A 63 7.25 -5.37 -1.11
N THR A 64 8.45 -4.86 -0.84
CA THR A 64 8.83 -4.36 0.50
C THR A 64 8.35 -2.94 0.77
N MET A 65 7.87 -2.22 -0.25
CA MET A 65 7.33 -0.86 -0.12
C MET A 65 5.87 -0.93 0.32
N PRO A 66 5.44 -0.18 1.36
CA PRO A 66 4.15 -0.37 2.02
C PRO A 66 2.96 0.32 1.32
N SER A 67 3.03 0.54 0.00
CA SER A 67 1.98 1.27 -0.72
C SER A 67 0.60 0.64 -0.48
N GLY A 68 -0.39 1.46 -0.13
CA GLY A 68 -1.73 0.99 0.21
C GLY A 68 -1.90 0.41 1.61
N GLY A 69 -0.83 0.29 2.41
CA GLY A 69 -0.94 -0.04 3.81
C GLY A 69 -1.47 1.15 4.63
N VAL A 70 -2.29 0.85 5.64
CA VAL A 70 -2.87 1.86 6.54
C VAL A 70 -2.82 1.35 7.98
N ILE A 71 -2.41 2.19 8.92
CA ILE A 71 -2.53 1.92 10.36
C ILE A 71 -3.72 2.72 10.91
N GLU A 72 -4.65 2.03 11.56
CA GLU A 72 -5.90 2.59 12.07
C GLU A 72 -6.05 2.36 13.57
N PHE A 73 -6.57 3.38 14.26
CA PHE A 73 -6.97 3.30 15.67
C PHE A 73 -7.95 4.43 15.99
N TYR A 74 -8.73 4.28 17.05
CA TYR A 74 -9.49 5.39 17.62
C TYR A 74 -8.72 6.03 18.77
N SER A 75 -8.76 7.36 18.87
CA SER A 75 -8.11 8.09 19.97
C SER A 75 -8.78 9.44 20.26
N ASP A 76 -8.62 9.95 21.47
CA ASP A 76 -8.92 11.35 21.85
C ASP A 76 -7.66 12.25 21.88
N ALA A 77 -6.57 11.79 21.28
CA ALA A 77 -5.31 12.51 21.24
C ALA A 77 -5.45 13.89 20.59
N THR A 78 -4.83 14.89 21.21
CA THR A 78 -4.68 16.25 20.67
C THR A 78 -3.31 16.49 20.07
N GLU A 79 -2.37 15.57 20.26
CA GLU A 79 -1.04 15.63 19.66
C GLU A 79 -0.64 14.23 19.21
N ILE A 80 -0.01 14.15 18.04
CA ILE A 80 0.51 12.90 17.50
C ILE A 80 1.88 13.14 16.84
N SER A 81 2.78 12.18 17.01
CA SER A 81 4.09 12.11 16.37
C SER A 81 4.42 10.66 16.04
N LEU A 82 5.42 10.43 15.18
CA LEU A 82 5.89 9.09 14.80
C LEU A 82 7.39 8.98 15.03
N LYS A 83 7.87 7.81 15.47
CA LYS A 83 9.28 7.43 15.34
C LYS A 83 9.44 6.65 14.04
N LEU A 84 10.03 7.30 13.04
CA LEU A 84 10.32 6.68 11.75
C LEU A 84 11.80 6.38 11.59
N ARG A 85 12.12 5.30 10.87
CA ARG A 85 13.48 4.97 10.42
C ARG A 85 13.48 4.54 8.96
N GLY A 86 14.48 4.97 8.22
CA GLY A 86 14.71 4.56 6.84
C GLY A 86 15.61 5.54 6.11
N ASN A 87 15.85 5.26 4.84
CA ASN A 87 16.65 6.11 3.97
C ASN A 87 15.77 6.62 2.83
N ALA A 88 15.95 7.90 2.46
CA ALA A 88 15.32 8.47 1.29
C ALA A 88 16.22 8.23 0.08
N SER A 89 15.68 7.64 -0.99
CA SER A 89 16.32 7.72 -2.30
C SER A 89 15.87 8.98 -3.03
N GLU A 90 16.76 9.55 -3.83
CA GLU A 90 16.37 10.58 -4.79
C GLU A 90 15.66 9.94 -5.99
N ASN A 91 14.57 10.57 -6.43
CA ASN A 91 13.85 10.22 -7.64
C ASN A 91 13.12 11.48 -8.08
N PRO A 92 13.42 12.03 -9.27
CA PRO A 92 12.88 13.32 -9.70
C PRO A 92 11.38 13.26 -10.02
N ASN A 93 10.81 12.07 -10.24
CA ASN A 93 9.44 11.91 -10.69
C ASN A 93 8.41 11.80 -9.55
N LEU A 94 8.87 11.76 -8.30
CA LEU A 94 8.02 11.59 -7.11
C LEU A 94 8.42 12.57 -6.02
N THR A 95 7.44 13.16 -5.34
CA THR A 95 7.70 13.99 -4.17
C THR A 95 8.37 13.16 -3.07
N ARG A 96 9.14 13.81 -2.19
CA ARG A 96 9.68 13.15 -1.00
C ARG A 96 8.56 12.57 -0.12
N ILE A 97 7.44 13.29 -0.01
CA ILE A 97 6.28 12.88 0.79
C ILE A 97 5.69 11.56 0.25
N ALA A 98 5.48 11.44 -1.06
CA ALA A 98 4.97 10.22 -1.67
C ALA A 98 5.87 9.02 -1.41
N LYS A 99 7.20 9.22 -1.45
CA LYS A 99 8.18 8.13 -1.31
C LYS A 99 8.31 7.61 0.11
N ILE A 100 8.48 8.52 1.07
CA ILE A 100 8.90 8.20 2.45
C ILE A 100 8.01 8.81 3.53
N GLY A 101 6.97 9.56 3.14
CA GLY A 101 6.06 10.21 4.05
C GLY A 101 4.95 9.27 4.53
N VAL A 102 4.39 9.60 5.69
CA VAL A 102 3.18 8.99 6.24
C VAL A 102 2.13 10.09 6.35
N ASP A 103 1.00 9.96 5.66
CA ASP A 103 -0.09 10.93 5.81
C ASP A 103 -0.95 10.60 7.02
N LEU A 104 -1.34 11.62 7.79
CA LEU A 104 -2.32 11.52 8.84
C LEU A 104 -3.69 12.00 8.34
N TYR A 105 -4.68 11.13 8.49
CA TYR A 105 -6.09 11.46 8.34
C TYR A 105 -6.80 11.25 9.68
N VAL A 106 -7.71 12.16 10.02
CA VAL A 106 -8.58 12.04 11.20
C VAL A 106 -10.03 12.24 10.75
N ASP A 107 -10.89 11.25 11.01
CA ASP A 107 -12.26 11.15 10.46
C ASP A 107 -12.29 11.44 8.94
N ASN A 108 -11.40 10.76 8.20
CA ASN A 108 -11.19 10.92 6.75
C ASN A 108 -10.78 12.34 6.27
N LYS A 109 -10.39 13.25 7.17
CA LYS A 109 -9.83 14.55 6.82
C LYS A 109 -8.31 14.55 6.94
N PHE A 110 -7.62 15.02 5.91
CA PHE A 110 -6.16 15.17 5.93
C PHE A 110 -5.76 16.20 6.99
N MET A 111 -4.85 15.82 7.89
CA MET A 111 -4.37 16.68 8.99
C MET A 111 -2.91 17.10 8.81
N GLY A 112 -2.18 16.46 7.91
CA GLY A 112 -0.76 16.68 7.69
C GLY A 112 -0.03 15.38 7.36
N ASN A 113 1.28 15.46 7.23
CA ASN A 113 2.13 14.31 6.97
C ASN A 113 3.38 14.36 7.84
N PHE A 114 3.97 13.18 8.01
CA PHE A 114 5.24 12.98 8.65
C PHE A 114 6.24 12.56 7.57
N VAL A 115 7.34 13.29 7.38
CA VAL A 115 8.39 12.95 6.40
C VAL A 115 9.76 12.84 7.08
N LEU A 116 10.48 11.74 6.84
CA LEU A 116 11.85 11.60 7.33
C LEU A 116 12.73 12.78 6.90
N ASN A 117 13.48 13.35 7.85
CA ASN A 117 14.56 14.28 7.53
C ASN A 117 15.78 13.55 6.94
N ASP A 118 16.79 14.28 6.51
CA ASP A 118 17.98 13.72 5.85
C ASP A 118 18.86 12.84 6.75
N LYS A 119 18.59 12.82 8.06
CA LYS A 119 19.26 11.92 9.03
C LYS A 119 18.48 10.63 9.28
N GLY A 120 17.38 10.39 8.56
CA GLY A 120 16.61 9.15 8.64
C GLY A 120 15.85 8.97 9.96
N VAL A 121 15.64 10.05 10.73
CA VAL A 121 14.89 10.04 12.00
C VAL A 121 14.03 11.28 12.09
N MET A 122 12.72 11.11 12.28
CA MET A 122 11.78 12.21 12.50
C MET A 122 11.03 12.03 13.81
N LYS A 123 10.70 13.17 14.44
CA LYS A 123 9.80 13.33 15.59
C LYS A 123 9.00 14.63 15.42
N ASP A 124 8.39 14.83 14.26
CA ASP A 124 7.51 15.99 14.06
C ASP A 124 6.18 15.74 14.76
N LYS A 125 5.63 16.79 15.35
CA LYS A 125 4.35 16.76 16.06
C LYS A 125 3.28 17.44 15.22
N ILE A 126 2.13 16.80 15.09
CA ILE A 126 0.91 17.42 14.56
C ILE A 126 -0.03 17.70 15.72
N ASN A 127 -0.44 18.96 15.86
CA ASN A 127 -1.44 19.40 16.84
C ASN A 127 -2.84 19.27 16.27
N LEU A 128 -3.76 18.72 17.05
CA LEU A 128 -5.15 18.47 16.69
C LEU A 128 -6.05 19.27 17.62
N SER A 129 -7.11 19.84 17.05
CA SER A 129 -7.96 20.83 17.74
C SER A 129 -9.02 20.24 18.68
N SER A 130 -9.13 18.91 18.81
CA SER A 130 -10.27 18.28 19.50
C SER A 130 -9.87 17.08 20.35
N LYS A 131 -10.39 17.03 21.59
CA LYS A 131 -10.33 15.86 22.51
C LYS A 131 -11.48 14.87 22.29
N LYS A 132 -12.19 14.95 21.16
CA LYS A 132 -13.22 13.94 20.84
C LYS A 132 -12.54 12.67 20.38
N PHE A 133 -13.16 11.53 20.71
CA PHE A 133 -12.71 10.23 20.25
C PHE A 133 -12.99 10.10 18.74
N LYS A 134 -11.94 10.00 17.93
CA LYS A 134 -11.99 10.04 16.46
C LYS A 134 -11.21 8.90 15.84
N GLU A 135 -11.49 8.59 14.58
CA GLU A 135 -10.74 7.60 13.81
C GLU A 135 -9.46 8.24 13.26
N PHE A 136 -8.31 7.65 13.57
CA PHE A 136 -7.00 8.03 13.04
C PHE A 136 -6.58 7.01 12.00
N LYS A 137 -6.13 7.49 10.83
CA LYS A 137 -5.56 6.67 9.76
C LYS A 137 -4.20 7.22 9.35
N LEU A 138 -3.19 6.36 9.37
CA LEU A 138 -1.84 6.65 8.89
C LEU A 138 -1.62 5.92 7.57
N TYR A 139 -1.64 6.64 6.45
CA TYR A 139 -1.36 6.04 5.13
C TYR A 139 0.14 5.93 4.91
N LEU A 140 0.59 4.73 4.58
CA LEU A 140 2.00 4.38 4.51
C LEU A 140 2.67 4.79 3.18
N PRO A 141 4.00 5.01 3.16
CA PRO A 141 4.70 5.50 1.98
C PRO A 141 4.55 4.61 0.73
N LEU A 142 4.61 5.22 -0.45
CA LEU A 142 4.29 4.53 -1.70
C LEU A 142 5.50 3.82 -2.34
N TYR A 143 6.72 4.33 -2.14
CA TYR A 143 7.87 4.00 -2.99
C TYR A 143 9.18 3.72 -2.26
N GLU A 144 9.21 3.75 -0.94
CA GLU A 144 10.39 3.34 -0.17
C GLU A 144 10.02 2.50 1.04
N LYS A 145 10.95 1.62 1.41
CA LYS A 145 10.87 0.87 2.66
C LYS A 145 11.16 1.82 3.82
N ILE A 146 10.11 2.20 4.56
CA ILE A 146 10.22 2.93 5.83
C ILE A 146 9.73 2.02 6.97
N SER A 147 10.42 2.08 8.09
CA SER A 147 9.97 1.48 9.36
C SER A 147 9.27 2.53 10.20
N ILE A 148 8.11 2.19 10.73
CA ILE A 148 7.47 2.93 11.82
C ILE A 148 7.78 2.14 13.09
N ASP A 149 8.59 2.70 13.98
CA ASP A 149 8.91 2.02 15.24
C ASP A 149 7.74 2.18 16.22
N SER A 150 7.21 3.39 16.34
CA SER A 150 6.12 3.70 17.25
C SER A 150 5.34 4.96 16.88
N ILE A 151 4.11 5.02 17.38
CA ILE A 151 3.21 6.17 17.37
C ILE A 151 3.28 6.80 18.76
N LEU A 152 3.49 8.11 18.83
CA LEU A 152 3.50 8.88 20.06
C LEU A 152 2.23 9.72 20.13
N LEU A 153 1.46 9.59 21.21
CA LEU A 153 0.29 10.43 21.50
C LEU A 153 0.55 11.25 22.77
N ASN A 154 -0.20 12.33 23.02
CA ASN A 154 -0.12 13.02 24.31
C ASN A 154 -0.42 12.05 25.49
N GLU A 155 0.27 12.20 26.61
CA GLU A 155 0.34 11.22 27.72
C GLU A 155 -0.99 10.57 28.12
N ASN A 156 -2.03 11.38 28.29
CA ASN A 156 -3.34 10.93 28.78
C ASN A 156 -4.31 10.48 27.67
N ALA A 157 -3.85 10.40 26.41
CA ALA A 157 -4.68 9.96 25.30
C ALA A 157 -5.13 8.50 25.48
N LYS A 158 -6.43 8.29 25.35
CA LYS A 158 -7.05 6.98 25.26
C LYS A 158 -6.95 6.49 23.84
N ILE A 159 -6.72 5.18 23.68
CA ILE A 159 -6.63 4.53 22.39
C ILE A 159 -7.51 3.28 22.39
N LYS A 160 -8.18 3.00 21.29
CA LYS A 160 -8.97 1.79 21.08
C LYS A 160 -8.74 1.25 19.66
N LYS A 161 -8.82 -0.07 19.54
CA LYS A 161 -8.74 -0.78 18.27
C LYS A 161 -9.93 -0.48 17.36
N VAL A 162 -9.69 -0.43 16.06
CA VAL A 162 -10.75 -0.42 15.03
C VAL A 162 -11.11 -1.88 14.72
N ASN A 163 -12.37 -2.27 14.99
CA ASN A 163 -12.84 -3.64 14.79
C ASN A 163 -13.86 -3.77 13.63
N SER A 164 -13.91 -2.80 12.71
CA SER A 164 -14.84 -2.85 11.58
C SER A 164 -14.44 -3.91 10.56
N ASN A 165 -15.41 -4.71 10.12
CA ASN A 165 -15.26 -5.51 8.91
C ASN A 165 -15.51 -4.60 7.71
N LYS A 166 -14.54 -4.51 6.81
CA LYS A 166 -14.66 -3.76 5.55
C LYS A 166 -14.66 -4.75 4.40
N SER A 167 -15.39 -4.42 3.33
CA SER A 167 -15.15 -5.09 2.06
C SER A 167 -13.69 -4.93 1.66
N ARG A 168 -13.11 -5.90 0.96
CA ARG A 168 -11.71 -5.95 0.58
C ARG A 168 -11.59 -5.90 -0.93
N VAL A 169 -10.78 -4.99 -1.44
CA VAL A 169 -10.57 -4.82 -2.88
C VAL A 169 -9.08 -4.94 -3.18
N LEU A 170 -8.71 -5.91 -4.01
CA LEU A 170 -7.33 -6.10 -4.45
C LEU A 170 -7.09 -5.40 -5.78
N PHE A 171 -6.14 -4.48 -5.80
CA PHE A 171 -5.67 -3.80 -6.99
C PHE A 171 -4.34 -4.43 -7.43
N TYR A 172 -4.30 -5.04 -8.61
CA TYR A 172 -3.06 -5.52 -9.20
C TYR A 172 -2.69 -4.64 -10.38
N GLY A 173 -1.46 -4.12 -10.41
CA GLY A 173 -1.11 -3.27 -11.53
C GLY A 173 0.30 -2.69 -11.57
N SER A 174 0.39 -1.54 -12.22
CA SER A 174 1.64 -0.90 -12.60
C SER A 174 2.16 0.10 -11.54
N SER A 175 3.04 1.01 -11.96
CA SER A 175 3.42 2.19 -11.18
C SER A 175 2.22 3.10 -10.86
N ILE A 176 1.21 3.15 -11.72
CA ILE A 176 0.01 3.98 -11.52
C ILE A 176 -0.76 3.45 -10.30
N THR A 177 -1.00 2.14 -10.28
CA THR A 177 -1.61 1.43 -9.14
C THR A 177 -0.77 1.57 -7.88
N GLN A 178 0.56 1.44 -7.97
CA GLN A 178 1.45 1.66 -6.83
C GLN A 178 1.37 3.10 -6.27
N GLY A 179 0.94 4.06 -7.09
CA GLY A 179 0.64 5.43 -6.68
C GLY A 179 1.52 6.51 -7.33
N SER A 180 2.23 6.22 -8.42
CA SER A 180 2.97 7.23 -9.17
C SER A 180 2.06 8.02 -10.12
N SER A 181 2.05 9.36 -10.12
CA SER A 181 2.80 10.31 -9.28
C SER A 181 1.86 11.09 -8.35
N ALA A 182 1.20 10.38 -7.43
CA ALA A 182 0.47 11.02 -6.34
C ALA A 182 1.43 11.87 -5.51
N SER A 183 1.01 13.06 -5.08
CA SER A 183 1.86 13.94 -4.28
C SER A 183 2.10 13.38 -2.88
N ASN A 184 1.20 12.53 -2.39
CA ASN A 184 1.16 12.01 -1.03
C ASN A 184 0.63 10.55 -0.99
N PRO A 185 0.97 9.77 0.06
CA PRO A 185 0.45 8.42 0.28
C PRO A 185 -1.06 8.23 0.14
N GLY A 186 -1.86 9.06 0.79
CA GLY A 186 -3.32 8.97 0.82
C GLY A 186 -4.01 9.42 -0.46
N LEU A 187 -3.24 9.78 -1.49
CA LEU A 187 -3.72 10.30 -2.78
C LEU A 187 -3.43 9.36 -3.96
N SER A 188 -2.92 8.15 -3.73
CA SER A 188 -3.00 7.10 -4.76
C SER A 188 -4.47 6.82 -5.08
N TYR A 189 -4.81 6.51 -6.33
CA TYR A 189 -6.21 6.28 -6.69
C TYR A 189 -6.86 5.14 -5.88
N PRO A 190 -6.17 4.02 -5.53
CA PRO A 190 -6.77 3.02 -4.65
C PRO A 190 -7.08 3.57 -3.25
N ALA A 191 -6.23 4.46 -2.72
CA ALA A 191 -6.44 5.09 -1.41
C ALA A 191 -7.60 6.07 -1.40
N ILE A 192 -7.78 6.82 -2.50
CA ILE A 192 -8.93 7.72 -2.67
C ILE A 192 -10.23 6.90 -2.70
N LEU A 193 -10.31 5.89 -3.56
CA LEU A 193 -11.49 5.03 -3.67
C LEU A 193 -11.80 4.31 -2.35
N SER A 194 -10.77 3.77 -1.69
CA SER A 194 -10.90 3.07 -0.39
C SER A 194 -11.50 3.97 0.68
N ARG A 195 -11.11 5.24 0.73
CA ARG A 195 -11.64 6.20 1.69
C ARG A 195 -13.05 6.67 1.35
N ASP A 196 -13.33 6.87 0.07
CA ASP A 196 -14.61 7.39 -0.41
C ASP A 196 -15.72 6.33 -0.36
N LEU A 197 -15.37 5.05 -0.56
CA LEU A 197 -16.31 3.91 -0.59
C LEU A 197 -16.20 2.99 0.64
N ASP A 198 -15.34 3.33 1.61
CA ASP A 198 -15.09 2.63 2.88
C ASP A 198 -14.79 1.12 2.76
N PHE A 199 -13.87 0.77 1.86
CA PHE A 199 -13.32 -0.59 1.74
C PHE A 199 -11.85 -0.64 2.16
N GLU A 200 -11.34 -1.82 2.50
CA GLU A 200 -9.91 -2.10 2.67
C GLU A 200 -9.25 -2.33 1.31
N MET A 201 -8.31 -1.46 0.92
CA MET A 201 -7.50 -1.67 -0.28
C MET A 201 -6.34 -2.64 -0.01
N LEU A 202 -6.10 -3.54 -0.95
CA LEU A 202 -4.87 -4.32 -1.06
C LEU A 202 -4.15 -3.90 -2.34
N ASN A 203 -3.11 -3.07 -2.22
CA ASN A 203 -2.43 -2.51 -3.38
C ASN A 203 -1.24 -3.38 -3.80
N PHE A 204 -1.41 -4.20 -4.83
CA PHE A 204 -0.37 -4.98 -5.51
C PHE A 204 0.10 -4.30 -6.82
N GLY A 205 0.35 -2.98 -6.76
CA GLY A 205 1.01 -2.24 -7.84
C GLY A 205 2.53 -2.39 -7.81
N PHE A 206 3.15 -2.70 -8.95
CA PHE A 206 4.60 -2.89 -9.08
C PHE A 206 5.16 -2.02 -10.20
N SER A 207 5.87 -0.96 -9.85
CA SER A 207 6.42 0.02 -10.78
C SER A 207 7.34 -0.61 -11.84
N GLY A 208 6.91 -0.55 -13.10
CA GLY A 208 7.63 -1.14 -14.24
C GLY A 208 7.66 -2.67 -14.26
N ASN A 209 6.98 -3.32 -13.30
CA ASN A 209 7.03 -4.76 -13.09
C ASN A 209 5.63 -5.36 -12.81
N GLY A 210 4.54 -4.62 -13.05
CA GLY A 210 3.20 -5.19 -13.07
C GLY A 210 2.99 -5.99 -14.36
N LEU A 211 3.53 -7.21 -14.44
CA LEU A 211 3.57 -8.01 -15.69
C LEU A 211 2.77 -9.31 -15.60
N ALA A 212 1.92 -9.44 -14.58
CA ALA A 212 1.14 -10.64 -14.29
C ALA A 212 2.05 -11.89 -14.18
N GLN A 213 3.11 -11.76 -13.37
CA GLN A 213 4.02 -12.86 -13.05
C GLN A 213 3.29 -13.98 -12.32
N LYS A 214 3.62 -15.22 -12.66
CA LYS A 214 2.99 -16.42 -12.11
C LYS A 214 3.10 -16.46 -10.58
N GLU A 215 4.26 -16.10 -10.04
CA GLU A 215 4.55 -16.12 -8.61
C GLU A 215 3.66 -15.16 -7.83
N ILE A 216 3.32 -14.01 -8.42
CA ILE A 216 2.41 -13.04 -7.80
C ILE A 216 0.95 -13.48 -7.97
N ILE A 217 0.58 -13.99 -9.14
CA ILE A 217 -0.77 -14.52 -9.39
C ILE A 217 -1.08 -15.66 -8.43
N ASP A 218 -0.13 -16.57 -8.22
CA ASP A 218 -0.25 -17.69 -7.29
C ASP A 218 -0.40 -17.23 -5.84
N LEU A 219 0.09 -16.04 -5.47
CA LEU A 219 -0.17 -15.44 -4.17
C LEU A 219 -1.57 -14.83 -4.09
N ILE A 220 -1.88 -13.90 -5.00
CA ILE A 220 -3.10 -13.08 -4.88
C ILE A 220 -4.38 -13.90 -5.07
N LYS A 221 -4.35 -15.00 -5.84
CA LYS A 221 -5.53 -15.84 -6.05
C LYS A 221 -6.00 -16.55 -4.78
N HIS A 222 -5.17 -16.63 -3.74
CA HIS A 222 -5.55 -17.22 -2.45
C HIS A 222 -5.96 -16.18 -1.41
N ILE A 223 -5.82 -14.87 -1.72
CA ILE A 223 -6.27 -13.80 -0.83
C ILE A 223 -7.79 -13.69 -0.94
N THR A 224 -8.48 -13.77 0.20
CA THR A 224 -9.94 -13.60 0.24
C THR A 224 -10.30 -12.13 0.08
N VAL A 225 -10.94 -11.77 -1.04
CA VAL A 225 -11.39 -10.41 -1.36
C VAL A 225 -12.78 -10.41 -1.97
N ASP A 226 -13.44 -9.25 -1.88
CA ASP A 226 -14.76 -9.01 -2.47
C ASP A 226 -14.66 -8.59 -3.94
N ILE A 227 -13.57 -7.94 -4.36
CA ILE A 227 -13.34 -7.51 -5.74
C ILE A 227 -11.86 -7.62 -6.10
N PHE A 228 -11.56 -8.07 -7.31
CA PHE A 228 -10.27 -7.89 -7.95
C PHE A 228 -10.34 -6.76 -8.99
N VAL A 229 -9.37 -5.85 -8.96
CA VAL A 229 -9.15 -4.81 -9.97
C VAL A 229 -7.83 -5.08 -10.67
N ILE A 230 -7.89 -5.32 -11.98
CA ILE A 230 -6.76 -5.68 -12.83
C ILE A 230 -6.37 -4.46 -13.69
N ASP A 231 -5.29 -3.79 -13.30
CA ASP A 231 -4.82 -2.49 -13.83
C ASP A 231 -3.32 -2.50 -14.19
N PHE A 232 -2.90 -3.55 -14.89
CA PHE A 232 -1.48 -3.77 -15.22
C PHE A 232 -1.10 -3.40 -16.67
N TRP A 233 -2.07 -2.95 -17.49
CA TRP A 233 -1.89 -2.69 -18.94
C TRP A 233 -0.70 -1.77 -19.27
N ALA A 234 -0.29 -0.89 -18.35
CA ALA A 234 0.75 0.11 -18.59
C ALA A 234 2.17 -0.46 -18.69
N ASN A 235 2.45 -1.65 -18.16
CA ASN A 235 3.80 -2.24 -18.12
C ASN A 235 4.12 -3.26 -19.22
N PRO A 236 3.27 -4.25 -19.55
CA PRO A 236 3.59 -5.26 -20.55
C PRO A 236 3.57 -4.65 -21.96
N SER A 237 4.20 -5.34 -22.92
CA SER A 237 3.94 -5.11 -24.36
C SER A 237 2.51 -5.54 -24.72
N VAL A 238 2.06 -5.24 -25.95
CA VAL A 238 0.76 -5.71 -26.46
C VAL A 238 0.67 -7.24 -26.41
N ASP A 239 1.68 -7.94 -26.92
CA ASP A 239 1.67 -9.40 -27.01
C ASP A 239 1.67 -10.04 -25.62
N LEU A 240 2.49 -9.51 -24.70
CA LEU A 240 2.53 -9.99 -23.33
C LEU A 240 1.20 -9.71 -22.61
N TYR A 241 0.56 -8.56 -22.84
CA TYR A 241 -0.75 -8.27 -22.26
C TYR A 241 -1.82 -9.24 -22.76
N LYS A 242 -1.81 -9.53 -24.07
CA LYS A 242 -2.72 -10.49 -24.70
C LYS A 242 -2.56 -11.91 -24.17
N GLU A 243 -1.33 -12.31 -23.83
CA GLU A 243 -1.03 -13.58 -23.19
C GLU A 243 -1.47 -13.58 -21.71
N LYS A 244 -1.08 -12.54 -20.95
CA LYS A 244 -1.15 -12.57 -19.49
C LYS A 244 -2.51 -12.22 -18.91
N LEU A 245 -3.29 -11.36 -19.56
CA LEU A 245 -4.63 -11.01 -19.05
C LEU A 245 -5.55 -12.25 -18.96
N PRO A 246 -5.67 -13.09 -20.01
CA PRO A 246 -6.43 -14.33 -19.90
C PRO A 246 -5.89 -15.28 -18.85
N TYR A 247 -4.56 -15.47 -18.80
CA TYR A 247 -3.91 -16.34 -17.82
C TYR A 247 -4.21 -15.93 -16.38
N MET A 248 -4.10 -14.64 -16.08
CA MET A 248 -4.38 -14.09 -14.75
C MET A 248 -5.85 -14.29 -14.35
N ILE A 249 -6.78 -13.95 -15.24
CA ILE A 249 -8.23 -14.10 -14.97
C ILE A 249 -8.59 -15.57 -14.73
N GLN A 250 -8.10 -16.48 -15.58
CA GLN A 250 -8.36 -17.93 -15.42
C GLN A 250 -7.75 -18.46 -14.11
N SER A 251 -6.54 -18.02 -13.75
CA SER A 251 -5.89 -18.41 -12.51
C SER A 251 -6.66 -17.91 -11.28
N ILE A 252 -7.15 -16.67 -11.29
CA ILE A 252 -8.00 -16.14 -10.22
C ILE A 252 -9.30 -16.94 -10.12
N ARG A 253 -9.98 -17.19 -11.26
CA ARG A 253 -11.25 -17.93 -11.31
C ARG A 253 -11.14 -19.39 -10.88
N SER A 254 -9.96 -20.01 -11.03
CA SER A 254 -9.73 -21.38 -10.55
C SER A 254 -9.95 -21.54 -9.04
N ILE A 255 -9.81 -20.46 -8.27
CA ILE A 255 -10.04 -20.41 -6.82
C ILE A 255 -11.27 -19.54 -6.48
N ASN A 256 -11.33 -18.34 -7.04
CA ASN A 256 -12.35 -17.32 -6.74
C ASN A 256 -13.42 -17.35 -7.82
N LYS A 257 -14.31 -18.33 -7.73
CA LYS A 257 -15.35 -18.55 -8.75
C LYS A 257 -16.23 -17.30 -8.92
N ASN A 258 -16.79 -16.77 -7.82
CA ASN A 258 -17.87 -15.77 -7.89
C ASN A 258 -17.43 -14.32 -7.58
N VAL A 259 -16.16 -14.07 -7.29
CA VAL A 259 -15.67 -12.73 -6.91
C VAL A 259 -15.63 -11.82 -8.16
N PRO A 260 -16.30 -10.66 -8.19
CA PRO A 260 -16.21 -9.73 -9.32
C PRO A 260 -14.76 -9.40 -9.72
N ILE A 261 -14.50 -9.35 -11.03
CA ILE A 261 -13.20 -8.94 -11.58
C ILE A 261 -13.43 -7.73 -12.49
N ILE A 262 -12.86 -6.59 -12.09
CA ILE A 262 -12.82 -5.37 -12.88
C ILE A 262 -11.50 -5.35 -13.65
N VAL A 263 -11.57 -5.14 -14.96
CA VAL A 263 -10.40 -4.90 -15.81
C VAL A 263 -10.41 -3.42 -16.17
N THR A 264 -9.30 -2.72 -16.00
CA THR A 264 -9.21 -1.31 -16.41
C THR A 264 -8.72 -1.19 -17.84
N SER A 265 -9.24 -0.17 -18.52
CA SER A 265 -8.80 0.26 -19.83
C SER A 265 -7.50 1.08 -19.75
N PRO A 266 -6.66 1.01 -20.81
CA PRO A 266 -5.56 1.94 -20.98
C PRO A 266 -6.02 3.40 -21.00
N ILE A 267 -5.36 4.27 -20.23
CA ILE A 267 -5.58 5.71 -20.35
C ILE A 267 -4.87 6.28 -21.58
N TYR A 268 -5.39 7.39 -22.10
CA TYR A 268 -4.78 8.10 -23.22
C TYR A 268 -3.32 8.50 -22.90
N ASN A 269 -2.41 8.23 -23.84
CA ASN A 269 -1.00 8.59 -23.74
C ASN A 269 -0.45 8.92 -25.14
N ILE A 270 0.00 10.16 -25.34
CA ILE A 270 0.46 10.69 -26.63
C ILE A 270 1.55 9.80 -27.27
N GLY A 271 2.44 9.21 -26.48
CA GLY A 271 3.52 8.38 -26.99
C GLY A 271 3.17 6.91 -27.19
N ARG A 272 1.97 6.46 -26.80
CA ARG A 272 1.58 5.05 -26.76
C ARG A 272 0.18 4.77 -27.29
N GLU A 273 -0.45 5.73 -27.97
CA GLU A 273 -1.84 5.63 -28.45
C GLU A 273 -2.12 4.31 -29.18
N LYS A 274 -1.34 3.99 -30.23
CA LYS A 274 -1.51 2.74 -30.99
C LYS A 274 -1.37 1.49 -30.13
N GLU A 275 -0.44 1.48 -29.17
CA GLU A 275 -0.23 0.35 -28.26
C GLU A 275 -1.41 0.19 -27.29
N ASN A 276 -1.89 1.31 -26.75
CA ASN A 276 -2.99 1.39 -25.80
C ASN A 276 -4.31 1.00 -26.47
N ASP A 277 -4.57 1.43 -27.70
CA ASP A 277 -5.73 1.02 -28.49
C ASP A 277 -5.78 -0.50 -28.69
N LEU A 278 -4.64 -1.11 -29.07
CA LEU A 278 -4.57 -2.56 -29.27
C LEU A 278 -4.86 -3.33 -27.98
N LYS A 279 -4.43 -2.82 -26.82
CA LYS A 279 -4.73 -3.40 -25.51
C LYS A 279 -6.19 -3.18 -25.12
N TYR A 280 -6.73 -1.99 -25.37
CA TYR A 280 -8.12 -1.63 -25.12
C TYR A 280 -9.10 -2.51 -25.91
N TYR A 281 -8.96 -2.59 -27.23
CA TYR A 281 -9.85 -3.40 -28.06
C TYR A 281 -9.75 -4.89 -27.71
N PHE A 282 -8.55 -5.36 -27.37
CA PHE A 282 -8.36 -6.72 -26.90
C PHE A 282 -9.09 -6.98 -25.57
N SER A 283 -8.87 -6.15 -24.54
CA SER A 283 -9.49 -6.35 -23.23
C SER A 283 -11.01 -6.22 -23.31
N LEU A 284 -11.53 -5.27 -24.10
CA LEU A 284 -12.96 -5.11 -24.37
C LEU A 284 -13.55 -6.38 -25.01
N SER A 285 -12.94 -6.86 -26.10
CA SER A 285 -13.39 -8.08 -26.77
C SER A 285 -13.35 -9.29 -25.84
N TYR A 286 -12.27 -9.44 -25.06
CA TYR A 286 -12.10 -10.54 -24.13
C TYR A 286 -13.14 -10.51 -22.99
N VAL A 287 -13.35 -9.35 -22.36
CA VAL A 287 -14.32 -9.17 -21.27
C VAL A 287 -15.75 -9.41 -21.77
N ASN A 288 -16.12 -8.88 -22.94
CA ASN A 288 -17.44 -9.13 -23.52
C ASN A 288 -17.70 -10.62 -23.75
N LYS A 289 -16.71 -11.34 -24.31
CA LYS A 289 -16.79 -12.79 -24.49
C LYS A 289 -16.96 -13.55 -23.17
N LEU A 290 -16.32 -13.10 -22.09
CA LEU A 290 -16.50 -13.70 -20.76
C LEU A 290 -17.92 -13.47 -20.22
N ASN A 291 -18.50 -12.29 -20.46
CA ASN A 291 -19.86 -11.94 -20.03
C ASN A 291 -20.95 -12.69 -20.83
N GLU A 292 -20.72 -12.98 -22.12
CA GLU A 292 -21.63 -13.80 -22.96
C GLU A 292 -21.84 -15.22 -22.41
N GLY A 293 -20.85 -15.77 -21.71
CA GLY A 293 -20.94 -17.11 -21.10
C GLY A 293 -21.86 -17.20 -19.89
N GLY A 294 -22.34 -16.06 -19.35
CA GLY A 294 -23.20 -15.98 -18.16
C GLY A 294 -22.48 -16.28 -16.83
N GLY A 295 -23.05 -15.77 -15.73
CA GLY A 295 -22.72 -16.19 -14.37
C GLY A 295 -21.69 -15.34 -13.59
N TYR A 296 -20.99 -14.40 -14.22
CA TYR A 296 -19.96 -13.58 -13.54
C TYR A 296 -20.01 -12.12 -14.00
N GLU A 297 -19.73 -11.19 -13.10
CA GLU A 297 -19.64 -9.77 -13.41
C GLU A 297 -18.18 -9.41 -13.75
N TYR A 298 -17.92 -9.16 -15.04
CA TYR A 298 -16.69 -8.54 -15.52
C TYR A 298 -17.00 -7.15 -16.04
N ILE A 299 -16.31 -6.14 -15.52
CA ILE A 299 -16.50 -4.75 -15.93
C ILE A 299 -15.21 -4.27 -16.56
N LEU A 300 -15.29 -3.71 -17.77
CA LEU A 300 -14.24 -2.86 -18.31
C LEU A 300 -14.55 -1.42 -17.90
N LEU A 301 -13.66 -0.80 -17.12
CA LEU A 301 -13.73 0.61 -16.74
C LEU A 301 -12.70 1.46 -17.49
#